data_AF-A0A959YZF9-F1
#
_entry.id   AF-A0A959YZF9-F1
#
_cell.length_a   1.000
_cell.length_b   1.000
_cell.length_c   1.000
_cell.angle_alpha   90.00
_cell.angle_beta   90.00
_cell.angle_gamma   90.00
#
_symmetry.space_group_name_H-M   'P 1'
#
loop_
_entity.id
_entity.type
_entity.pdbx_description
1 polymer ?
#
loop_
_entity_poly.entity_id
_entity_poly.type
_entity_poly.pdbx_seq_one_letter_code
_entity_poly.pdbx_strand_id
1 'polypeptide(L)' 'RAIAASIEKLKTVHQAKPVSYNMQVFFNAKYNELVELYKPEPPQEKTRLFNTLQIIDPGHISQYQNMMRN' A
#
# COMPACT_ATOMS: atom_id res chain seq x y z
N ARG A 1 -11.20 -3.77 5.33
CA ARG A 1 -11.86 -2.70 4.51
C ARG A 1 -11.83 -3.01 3.00
N ALA A 2 -12.75 -2.42 2.21
CA ALA A 2 -12.79 -2.57 0.73
C ALA A 2 -11.53 -2.04 0.02
N ILE A 3 -10.90 -0.98 0.56
CA ILE A 3 -9.66 -0.40 0.01
C ILE A 3 -8.50 -1.41 0.08
N ALA A 4 -8.20 -1.97 1.26
CA ALA A 4 -7.14 -2.98 1.40
C ALA A 4 -7.33 -4.18 0.46
N ALA A 5 -8.56 -4.68 0.33
CA ALA A 5 -8.87 -5.77 -0.60
C ALA A 5 -8.66 -5.38 -2.07
N SER A 6 -8.88 -4.10 -2.42
CA SER A 6 -8.63 -3.59 -3.76
C SER A 6 -7.13 -3.42 -4.04
N ILE A 7 -6.36 -2.93 -3.06
CA ILE A 7 -4.90 -2.85 -3.14
C ILE A 7 -4.27 -4.25 -3.26
N GLU A 8 -4.81 -5.25 -2.55
CA GLU A 8 -4.38 -6.65 -2.67
C GLU A 8 -4.53 -7.21 -4.10
N LYS A 9 -5.60 -6.84 -4.82
CA LYS A 9 -5.80 -7.24 -6.22
C LYS A 9 -4.72 -6.69 -7.16
N LEU A 10 -4.10 -5.55 -6.82
CA LEU A 10 -3.01 -4.97 -7.62
C LEU A 10 -1.73 -5.81 -7.60
N LYS A 11 -1.61 -6.80 -6.71
CA LYS A 11 -0.51 -7.78 -6.75
C LYS A 11 -0.47 -8.52 -8.08
N THR A 12 -1.62 -8.81 -8.69
CA THR A 12 -1.69 -9.48 -10.00
C THR A 12 -1.10 -8.62 -11.11
N VAL A 13 -1.37 -7.31 -11.08
CA VAL A 13 -0.79 -6.33 -12.02
C VAL A 13 0.72 -6.22 -11.81
N HIS A 14 1.18 -6.16 -10.56
CA HIS A 14 2.60 -6.14 -10.23
C HIS A 14 3.31 -7.43 -10.68
N GLN A 15 2.70 -8.61 -10.48
CA GLN A 15 3.24 -9.88 -10.96
C GLN A 15 3.36 -9.93 -12.48
N ALA A 16 2.34 -9.46 -13.20
CA ALA A 16 2.36 -9.41 -14.66
C ALA A 16 3.36 -8.37 -15.20
N LYS A 17 3.52 -7.24 -14.51
CA LYS A 17 4.43 -6.15 -14.89
C LYS A 17 4.97 -5.43 -13.65
N PRO A 18 6.11 -5.88 -13.08
CA PRO A 18 6.66 -5.30 -11.85
C PRO A 18 6.98 -3.80 -11.96
N VAL A 19 7.37 -3.35 -13.16
CA VAL A 19 7.71 -1.95 -13.47
C VAL A 19 6.56 -1.27 -14.24
N SER A 20 5.33 -1.46 -13.76
CA SER A 20 4.15 -0.83 -14.36
C SER A 20 4.15 0.68 -14.10
N TYR A 21 4.25 1.48 -15.16
CA TYR A 21 4.17 2.95 -15.06
C TYR A 21 2.87 3.41 -14.38
N ASN A 22 1.74 2.79 -14.70
CA ASN A 22 0.45 3.15 -14.11
C ASN A 22 0.42 2.89 -12.58
N MET A 23 1.06 1.81 -12.13
CA MET A 23 1.19 1.51 -10.70
C MET A 23 2.07 2.55 -10.01
N GLN A 24 3.20 2.91 -10.62
CA GLN A 24 4.09 3.95 -10.09
C GLN A 24 3.37 5.30 -9.97
N VAL A 25 2.66 5.74 -11.03
CA VAL A 25 1.87 6.98 -11.01
C VAL A 25 0.81 6.95 -9.91
N PHE A 26 0.08 5.84 -9.80
CA PHE A 26 -0.94 5.69 -8.75
C PHE A 26 -0.35 5.82 -7.34
N PHE A 27 0.70 5.06 -7.04
CA PHE A 27 1.29 5.09 -5.70
C PHE A 27 1.98 6.41 -5.39
N ASN A 28 2.71 7.00 -6.34
CA ASN A 28 3.30 8.34 -6.18
C ASN A 28 2.24 9.41 -5.84
N ALA A 29 1.04 9.29 -6.41
CA ALA A 29 -0.04 10.23 -6.17
C ALA A 29 -0.83 9.96 -4.86
N LYS A 30 -0.87 8.70 -4.39
CA LYS A 30 -1.83 8.26 -3.37
C LYS A 30 -1.24 7.62 -2.12
N TYR A 31 0.07 7.39 -2.05
CA TYR A 31 0.69 6.76 -0.87
C TYR A 31 0.38 7.51 0.44
N ASN A 32 0.41 8.84 0.43
CA ASN A 32 0.11 9.67 1.61
C ASN A 32 -1.34 9.50 2.07
N GLU A 33 -2.30 9.42 1.14
CA GLU A 33 -3.71 9.17 1.48
C GLU A 33 -3.87 7.78 2.12
N LEU A 34 -3.18 6.75 1.61
CA LEU A 34 -3.19 5.43 2.21
C LEU A 34 -2.63 5.44 3.64
N VAL A 35 -1.53 6.16 3.87
CA VAL A 35 -0.93 6.33 5.20
C VAL A 35 -1.93 6.96 6.16
N GLU A 36 -2.48 8.13 5.83
CA GLU A 36 -3.38 8.86 6.73
C GLU A 36 -4.72 8.13 6.95
N LEU A 37 -5.25 7.43 5.94
CA LEU A 37 -6.46 6.61 6.07
C LEU A 37 -6.29 5.42 7.01
N TYR A 38 -5.09 4.82 7.06
CA TYR A 38 -4.82 3.62 7.85
C TYR A 38 -4.13 3.90 9.20
N LYS A 39 -3.60 5.11 9.39
CA LYS A 39 -3.03 5.56 10.66
C LYS A 39 -3.96 5.41 11.89
N PRO A 40 -5.28 5.68 11.83
CA PRO A 40 -6.17 5.45 12.97
C PRO A 40 -6.72 4.01 13.05
N GLU A 41 -6.41 3.13 12.11
CA GLU A 41 -7.01 1.79 12.04
C GLU A 41 -6.38 0.81 13.06
N PRO A 42 -7.08 -0.29 13.41
CA PRO A 42 -6.54 -1.33 14.26
C PRO A 42 -5.26 -1.96 13.67
N PRO A 43 -4.32 -2.44 14.52
CA PRO A 43 -3.06 -3.04 14.07
C PRO A 43 -3.20 -4.15 13.03
N GLN A 44 -4.28 -4.94 13.10
CA GLN A 44 -4.54 -6.02 12.16
C GLN A 44 -4.82 -5.51 10.73
N GLU A 45 -5.63 -4.45 10.59
CA GLU A 45 -5.94 -3.86 9.28
C GLU A 45 -4.70 -3.16 8.69
N LYS A 46 -3.92 -2.46 9.54
CA LYS A 46 -2.63 -1.87 9.15
C LYS A 46 -1.66 -2.92 8.62
N THR A 47 -1.50 -4.03 9.36
CA THR A 47 -0.59 -5.14 8.99
C THR A 47 -0.98 -5.76 7.65
N ARG A 48 -2.28 -5.99 7.42
CA ARG A 48 -2.77 -6.57 6.16
C ARG A 48 -2.41 -5.69 4.97
N LEU A 49 -2.64 -4.38 5.07
CA LEU A 49 -2.29 -3.44 4.01
C LEU A 49 -0.77 -3.35 3.83
N PHE A 50 -0.03 -3.22 4.93
CA PHE A 50 1.43 -3.10 4.93
C PHE A 50 2.12 -4.26 4.21
N ASN A 51 1.72 -5.50 4.51
CA ASN A 51 2.26 -6.71 3.87
C ASN A 51 2.04 -6.72 2.34
N THR A 52 0.96 -6.09 1.87
CA THR A 52 0.70 -5.95 0.43
C THR A 52 1.59 -4.87 -0.17
N LEU A 53 1.66 -3.69 0.46
CA LEU A 53 2.43 -2.54 -0.02
C LEU A 53 3.93 -2.81 -0.06
N GLN A 54 4.46 -3.61 0.87
CA GLN A 54 5.84 -4.11 0.84
C GLN A 54 6.23 -4.77 -0.48
N ILE A 55 5.27 -5.41 -1.15
CA ILE A 55 5.50 -6.14 -2.39
C ILE A 55 5.34 -5.21 -3.60
N ILE A 56 4.24 -4.46 -3.63
CA ILE A 56 3.82 -3.75 -4.86
C ILE A 56 4.28 -2.30 -4.94
N ASP A 57 4.70 -1.72 -3.81
CA ASP A 57 5.18 -0.34 -3.73
C ASP A 57 6.33 -0.18 -2.69
N PRO A 58 7.50 -0.82 -2.94
CA PRO A 58 8.63 -0.74 -2.02
C PRO A 58 9.23 0.67 -1.90
N GLY A 59 8.97 1.56 -2.87
CA GLY A 59 9.52 2.92 -2.90
C GLY A 59 9.04 3.82 -1.75
N HIS A 60 7.86 3.52 -1.18
CA HIS A 60 7.26 4.30 -0.08
C HIS A 60 7.24 3.54 1.26
N ILE A 61 8.11 2.53 1.40
CA ILE A 61 8.03 1.62 2.57
C ILE A 61 8.27 2.33 3.90
N SER A 62 9.13 3.36 3.93
CA SER A 62 9.41 4.10 5.17
C SER A 62 8.18 4.89 5.64
N GLN A 63 7.37 5.41 4.71
CA GLN A 63 6.12 6.08 5.04
C GLN A 63 5.06 5.08 5.53
N TYR A 64 4.97 3.90 4.93
CA TYR A 64 4.10 2.83 5.40
C TYR A 64 4.53 2.25 6.76
N GLN A 65 5.82 2.27 7.08
CA GLN A 65 6.27 1.91 8.42
C GLN A 65 5.83 2.93 9.47
N ASN A 66 5.77 4.22 9.13
CA ASN A 66 5.34 5.26 10.05
C ASN A 66 3.88 5.10 10.50
N MET A 67 2.98 4.58 9.64
CA MET A 67 1.60 4.28 10.06
C MET A 67 1.48 3.08 11.02
N MET A 68 2.51 2.22 11.11
CA MET A 68 2.53 1.07 12.03
C MET A 68 3.01 1.42 13.44
N ARG A 69 3.74 2.54 13.60
CA ARG A 69 4.37 2.94 14.87
C ARG A 69 3.42 3.69 15.81
N ASN A 70 2.31 4.19 15.28
CA ASN A 70 1.26 4.93 15.99
C ASN A 70 -0.04 4.14 15.94
#